data_AF-A0A8S3S6S8-F1
#
_entry.id   AF-A0A8S3S6S8-F1
#
_cell.length_a   1.000
_cell.length_b   1.000
_cell.length_c   1.000
_cell.angle_alpha   90.00
_cell.angle_beta   90.00
_cell.angle_gamma   90.00
#
_symmetry.space_group_name_H-M   'P 1'
#
loop_
_entity.id
_entity.type
_entity.pdbx_description
1 polymer ?
#
loop_
_entity_poly.entity_id
_entity_poly.type
_entity_poly.pdbx_seq_one_letter_code
_entity_poly.pdbx_strand_id
1 'polypeptide(L)'
;MSTLTKDKKIVAFGYEAENQYTDIVLDGQQDDYYFFYRFKMNLHNNKDIAMGMVLEDVRGKALPAIEVFSLSIEALKNHMKGVIEIKNVMLDENTRWVLTVPAIWTDTAKLFMRKVAGMAGIPEDKLTLALEPEAASVFCQTFPSAGSVDIVNIGSKYIVVDLGGGTVDITAHEKAARWLTERIV
;
A
#
# COMPACT_ATOMS: atom_id res chain seq x y z
N MET A 1 1.71 9.38 -1.44
CA MET A 1 2.50 10.61 -1.61
C MET A 1 3.41 10.71 -0.41
N SER A 2 4.63 11.22 -0.59
CA SER A 2 5.61 11.29 0.50
C SER A 2 6.41 12.57 0.39
N THR A 3 6.48 13.31 1.49
CA THR A 3 7.31 14.52 1.62
C THR A 3 8.48 14.18 2.52
N LEU A 4 9.70 14.37 2.02
CA LEU A 4 10.95 14.05 2.71
C LEU A 4 11.82 15.30 2.85
N THR A 5 12.63 15.38 3.89
CA THR A 5 13.71 16.37 3.96
C THR A 5 14.83 16.02 2.99
N LYS A 6 15.78 16.94 2.75
CA LYS A 6 17.00 16.68 1.98
C LYS A 6 17.84 15.54 2.54
N ASP A 7 17.80 15.35 3.86
CA ASP A 7 18.45 14.25 4.59
C ASP A 7 17.61 12.96 4.56
N LYS A 8 16.59 12.91 3.70
CA LYS A 8 15.74 11.76 3.42
C LYS A 8 14.94 11.26 4.63
N LYS A 9 14.61 12.16 5.54
CA LYS A 9 13.70 11.86 6.66
C LYS A 9 12.27 12.10 6.22
N ILE A 10 11.37 11.18 6.57
CA ILE A 10 9.95 11.36 6.29
C ILE A 10 9.39 12.51 7.13
N VAL A 11 8.78 13.47 6.46
CA VAL A 11 8.12 14.62 7.09
C VAL A 11 6.63 14.35 7.19
N ALA A 12 6.04 13.93 6.07
CA ALA A 12 4.65 13.51 6.01
C ALA A 12 4.42 12.46 4.91
N PHE A 13 3.32 11.74 5.05
CA PHE A 13 2.86 10.72 4.12
C PHE A 13 1.39 10.97 3.76
N GLY A 14 0.89 10.34 2.70
CA GLY A 14 -0.53 10.40 2.35
C GLY A 14 -1.00 11.81 2.02
N TYR A 15 -2.18 12.19 2.50
CA TYR A 15 -2.77 13.52 2.28
C TYR A 15 -2.01 14.61 3.04
N GLU A 16 -1.46 14.31 4.22
CA GLU A 16 -0.64 15.28 4.96
C GLU A 16 0.60 15.70 4.17
N ALA A 17 1.18 14.80 3.38
CA ALA A 17 2.33 15.11 2.52
C ALA A 17 2.03 16.23 1.50
N GLU A 18 0.84 16.19 0.89
CA GLU A 18 0.42 17.17 -0.11
C GLU A 18 0.17 18.55 0.51
N ASN A 19 -0.53 18.59 1.65
CA ASN A 19 -0.75 19.84 2.38
C ASN A 19 0.58 20.45 2.81
N GLN A 20 1.44 19.66 3.43
CA GLN A 20 2.72 20.15 3.93
C GLN A 20 3.64 20.62 2.80
N TYR A 21 3.66 19.92 1.67
CA TYR A 21 4.45 20.36 0.53
C TYR A 21 3.93 21.67 -0.05
N THR A 22 2.61 21.89 -0.03
CA THR A 22 2.01 23.17 -0.43
C THR A 22 2.55 24.31 0.44
N ASP A 23 2.54 24.14 1.76
CA ASP A 23 3.08 25.14 2.70
C ASP A 23 4.58 25.38 2.46
N ILE A 24 5.38 24.32 2.28
CA ILE A 24 6.82 24.41 1.97
C ILE A 24 7.09 25.23 0.70
N VAL A 25 6.26 25.06 -0.34
CA VAL A 25 6.38 25.82 -1.59
C VAL A 25 6.00 27.28 -1.39
N LEU A 26 4.93 27.56 -0.62
CA LEU A 26 4.52 28.93 -0.30
C LEU A 26 5.60 29.68 0.49
N ASP A 27 6.31 28.98 1.36
CA ASP A 27 7.42 29.51 2.16
C ASP A 27 8.76 29.59 1.39
N GLY A 28 8.81 29.12 0.14
CA GLY A 28 10.01 29.17 -0.70
C GLY A 28 11.11 28.18 -0.30
N GLN A 29 10.79 27.13 0.46
CA GLN A 29 11.76 26.18 1.03
C GLN A 29 11.88 24.87 0.22
N GLN A 30 11.21 24.75 -0.92
CA GLN A 30 11.10 23.51 -1.71
C GLN A 30 12.43 22.89 -2.17
N ASP A 31 13.54 23.63 -2.14
CA ASP A 31 14.87 23.09 -2.49
C ASP A 31 15.37 22.08 -1.44
N ASP A 32 15.02 22.29 -0.17
CA ASP A 32 15.44 21.44 0.96
C ASP A 32 14.55 20.21 1.17
N TYR A 33 13.55 19.96 0.31
CA TYR A 33 12.57 18.87 0.48
C TYR A 33 12.31 18.12 -0.82
N TYR A 34 12.11 16.81 -0.75
CA TYR A 34 11.58 16.01 -1.85
C TYR A 34 10.08 15.84 -1.70
N PHE A 35 9.35 15.85 -2.82
CA PHE A 35 7.94 15.47 -2.85
C PHE A 35 7.65 14.44 -3.95
N PHE A 36 7.38 13.21 -3.52
CA PHE A 36 7.05 12.11 -4.41
C PHE A 36 5.53 11.98 -4.53
N TYR A 37 5.01 12.36 -5.70
CA TYR A 37 3.60 12.25 -6.04
C TYR A 37 3.33 10.97 -6.83
N ARG A 38 2.25 10.25 -6.48
CA ARG A 38 1.78 9.01 -7.15
C ARG A 38 2.87 7.98 -7.51
N PHE A 39 3.98 7.92 -6.77
CA PHE A 39 5.14 7.11 -7.13
C PHE A 39 4.85 5.58 -7.19
N LYS A 40 3.80 5.08 -6.52
CA LYS A 40 3.29 3.70 -6.66
C LYS A 40 3.06 3.33 -8.14
N MET A 41 2.69 4.30 -8.98
CA MET A 41 2.43 4.08 -10.40
C MET A 41 3.67 3.64 -11.18
N ASN A 42 4.88 3.87 -10.67
CA ASN A 42 6.09 3.34 -11.30
C ASN A 42 6.14 1.81 -11.26
N LEU A 43 5.56 1.16 -10.23
CA LEU A 43 5.45 -0.30 -10.18
C LEU A 43 4.34 -0.86 -11.08
N HIS A 44 3.41 -0.02 -11.52
CA HIS A 44 2.33 -0.41 -12.42
C HIS A 44 2.74 -0.21 -13.90
N ASN A 45 3.41 0.90 -14.21
CA ASN A 45 3.71 1.30 -15.59
C ASN A 45 5.05 0.77 -16.10
N ASN A 46 5.99 0.41 -15.21
CA ASN A 46 7.31 -0.05 -15.58
C ASN A 46 7.34 -1.58 -15.71
N LYS A 47 7.78 -2.09 -16.86
CA LYS A 47 7.98 -3.53 -17.10
C LYS A 47 9.33 -4.03 -16.58
N ASP A 48 10.29 -3.14 -16.41
CA ASP A 48 11.66 -3.44 -15.99
C ASP A 48 11.88 -3.01 -14.54
N ILE A 49 11.06 -3.56 -13.63
CA ILE A 49 11.17 -3.29 -12.19
C ILE A 49 12.47 -3.92 -11.69
N ALA A 50 13.35 -3.09 -11.15
CA ALA A 50 14.63 -3.50 -10.61
C ALA A 50 14.87 -2.84 -9.25
N MET A 51 15.64 -3.50 -8.39
CA MET A 51 16.00 -2.98 -7.07
C MET A 51 16.78 -1.66 -7.12
N GLY A 52 17.49 -1.42 -8.22
CA GLY A 52 18.25 -0.19 -8.48
C GLY A 52 17.46 0.92 -9.19
N MET A 53 16.15 0.77 -9.41
CA MET A 53 15.38 1.81 -10.06
C MET A 53 15.32 3.08 -9.19
N VAL A 54 15.22 4.23 -9.84
CA VAL A 54 15.10 5.54 -9.20
C VAL A 54 13.71 6.10 -9.41
N LEU A 55 13.27 6.94 -8.47
CA LEU A 55 12.08 7.76 -8.59
C LEU A 55 12.50 9.20 -8.66
N GLU A 56 11.84 9.96 -9.52
CA GLU A 56 11.94 11.41 -9.54
C GLU A 56 10.81 12.01 -8.71
N ASP A 57 11.14 13.04 -7.94
CA ASP A 57 10.17 13.89 -7.26
C ASP A 57 9.52 14.85 -8.28
N VAL A 58 8.52 15.63 -7.85
CA VAL A 58 7.81 16.56 -8.76
C VAL A 58 8.70 17.66 -9.37
N ARG A 59 9.95 17.79 -8.94
CA ARG A 59 10.95 18.75 -9.42
C ARG A 59 12.11 18.07 -10.15
N GLY A 60 12.03 16.76 -10.40
CA GLY A 60 13.06 15.99 -11.09
C GLY A 60 14.23 15.55 -10.20
N LYS A 61 14.17 15.76 -8.87
CA LYS A 61 15.20 15.26 -7.95
C LYS A 61 15.00 13.76 -7.74
N ALA A 62 16.06 12.98 -7.95
CA ALA A 62 15.97 11.53 -7.94
C ALA A 62 16.40 10.91 -6.61
N LEU A 63 15.68 9.88 -6.15
CA LEU A 63 16.11 8.97 -5.07
C LEU A 63 15.90 7.51 -5.48
N PRO A 64 16.65 6.56 -4.90
CA PRO A 64 16.38 5.14 -5.06
C PRO A 64 14.93 4.82 -4.69
N ALA A 65 14.22 4.11 -5.57
CA ALA A 65 12.81 3.78 -5.33
C ALA A 65 12.63 2.98 -4.05
N ILE A 66 13.53 2.04 -3.79
CA ILE A 66 13.51 1.20 -2.60
C ILE A 66 13.49 2.04 -1.31
N GLU A 67 14.19 3.17 -1.30
CA GLU A 67 14.27 4.08 -0.16
C GLU A 67 12.94 4.82 0.04
N VAL A 68 12.38 5.41 -1.02
CA VAL A 68 11.10 6.13 -0.97
C VAL A 68 9.96 5.21 -0.55
N PHE A 69 9.87 4.01 -1.14
CA PHE A 69 8.85 3.03 -0.77
C PHE A 69 9.06 2.53 0.68
N SER A 70 10.31 2.33 1.14
CA SER A 70 10.60 1.83 2.48
C SER A 70 10.19 2.85 3.55
N LEU A 71 10.57 4.11 3.36
CA LEU A 71 10.15 5.22 4.23
C LEU A 71 8.63 5.35 4.27
N SER A 72 7.96 5.13 3.14
CA SER A 72 6.50 5.19 3.05
C SER A 72 5.81 4.07 3.82
N ILE A 73 6.30 2.83 3.72
CA ILE A 73 5.79 1.71 4.52
C ILE A 73 6.08 1.94 6.01
N GLU A 74 7.26 2.47 6.34
CA GLU A 74 7.60 2.78 7.72
C GLU A 74 6.67 3.85 8.32
N ALA A 75 6.35 4.91 7.57
CA ALA A 75 5.38 5.90 8.00
C ALA A 75 3.99 5.30 8.26
N LEU A 76 3.49 4.45 7.35
CA LEU A 76 2.23 3.73 7.54
C LEU A 76 2.25 2.83 8.79
N LYS A 77 3.33 2.07 8.96
CA LYS A 77 3.56 1.19 10.11
C LYS A 77 3.54 1.98 11.41
N ASN A 78 4.25 3.10 11.47
CA ASN A 78 4.37 3.93 12.67
C ASN A 78 3.06 4.65 12.99
N HIS A 79 2.34 5.13 11.96
CA HIS A 79 1.00 5.70 12.14
C HIS A 79 0.04 4.65 12.73
N MET A 80 -0.01 3.45 12.16
CA MET A 80 -0.82 2.35 12.68
C MET A 80 -0.46 2.01 14.13
N LYS A 81 0.83 1.95 14.47
CA LYS A 81 1.29 1.73 15.85
C LYS A 81 0.73 2.78 16.81
N GLY A 82 0.80 4.07 16.44
CA GLY A 82 0.22 5.14 17.26
C GLY A 82 -1.28 4.98 17.48
N VAL A 83 -2.04 4.60 16.44
CA VAL A 83 -3.49 4.33 16.57
C VAL A 83 -3.78 3.12 17.47
N ILE A 84 -2.97 2.08 17.38
CA ILE A 84 -3.09 0.85 18.17
C ILE A 84 -2.76 1.11 19.65
N GLU A 85 -1.72 1.91 19.92
CA GLU A 85 -1.32 2.32 21.27
C GLU A 85 -2.43 3.13 21.96
N ILE A 86 -3.09 4.04 21.24
CA ILE A 86 -4.28 4.76 21.75
C ILE A 86 -5.40 3.80 22.15
N LYS A 87 -5.52 2.66 21.45
CA LYS A 87 -6.50 1.60 21.77
C LYS A 87 -6.01 0.63 22.85
N ASN A 88 -4.84 0.88 23.44
CA ASN A 88 -4.22 0.06 24.48
C ASN A 88 -4.02 -1.41 24.07
N VAL A 89 -3.74 -1.63 22.78
CA VAL A 89 -3.41 -2.95 22.22
C VAL A 89 -1.88 -3.01 22.08
N MET A 90 -1.27 -4.08 22.58
CA MET A 90 0.18 -4.27 22.46
C MET A 90 0.49 -5.08 21.19
N LEU A 91 1.39 -4.55 20.36
CA LEU A 91 2.02 -5.34 19.30
C LEU A 91 3.16 -6.13 19.90
N ASP A 92 3.13 -7.44 19.71
CA ASP A 92 4.16 -8.39 20.16
C ASP A 92 4.82 -9.11 18.97
N GLU A 93 5.69 -10.07 19.26
CA GLU A 93 6.34 -10.93 18.27
C GLU A 93 5.37 -11.83 17.48
N ASN A 94 4.12 -11.98 17.92
CA ASN A 94 3.09 -12.76 17.24
C ASN A 94 2.32 -11.92 16.22
N THR A 95 2.52 -10.60 16.20
CA THR A 95 1.94 -9.68 15.23
C THR A 95 2.28 -10.10 13.80
N ARG A 96 1.24 -10.31 12.98
CA ARG A 96 1.36 -10.55 11.54
C ARG A 96 0.99 -9.28 10.77
N TRP A 97 1.73 -9.04 9.70
CA TRP A 97 1.57 -7.88 8.84
C TRP A 97 1.00 -8.33 7.49
N VAL A 98 -0.11 -7.72 7.09
CA VAL A 98 -0.70 -7.96 5.77
C VAL A 98 -0.58 -6.68 4.97
N LEU A 99 0.18 -6.73 3.87
CA LEU A 99 0.34 -5.61 2.95
C LEU A 99 -0.41 -5.93 1.66
N THR A 100 -1.42 -5.12 1.34
CA THR A 100 -2.18 -5.28 0.11
C THR A 100 -1.40 -4.77 -1.09
N VAL A 101 -1.52 -5.48 -2.23
CA VAL A 101 -0.91 -5.11 -3.50
C VAL A 101 -1.91 -5.31 -4.65
N PRO A 102 -1.83 -4.54 -5.75
CA PRO A 102 -2.70 -4.74 -6.90
C PRO A 102 -2.57 -6.14 -7.50
N ALA A 103 -3.69 -6.73 -7.94
CA ALA A 103 -3.68 -8.05 -8.57
C ALA A 103 -2.90 -8.09 -9.88
N ILE A 104 -3.00 -7.01 -10.68
CA ILE A 104 -2.36 -6.85 -11.99
C ILE A 104 -0.83 -6.71 -11.92
N TRP A 105 -0.27 -6.50 -10.73
CA TRP A 105 1.18 -6.38 -10.57
C TRP A 105 1.90 -7.68 -10.89
N THR A 106 3.05 -7.54 -11.56
CA THR A 106 3.97 -8.64 -11.86
C THR A 106 4.55 -9.24 -10.58
N ASP A 107 5.01 -10.48 -10.65
CA ASP A 107 5.68 -11.12 -9.50
C ASP A 107 6.92 -10.34 -9.06
N THR A 108 7.64 -9.72 -10.00
CA THR A 108 8.76 -8.83 -9.71
C THR A 108 8.34 -7.62 -8.87
N ALA A 109 7.21 -6.97 -9.19
CA ALA A 109 6.67 -5.86 -8.39
C ALA A 109 6.29 -6.32 -6.97
N LYS A 110 5.67 -7.49 -6.85
CA LYS A 110 5.30 -8.10 -5.56
C LYS A 110 6.54 -8.44 -4.72
N LEU A 111 7.57 -9.01 -5.34
CA LEU A 111 8.86 -9.28 -4.69
C LEU A 111 9.58 -8.00 -4.26
N PHE A 112 9.54 -6.95 -5.09
CA PHE A 112 10.06 -5.63 -4.74
C PHE A 112 9.38 -5.11 -3.47
N MET A 113 8.04 -5.15 -3.39
CA MET A 113 7.32 -4.72 -2.17
C MET A 113 7.66 -5.55 -0.94
N ARG A 114 7.85 -6.86 -1.09
CA ARG A 114 8.30 -7.72 0.03
C ARG A 114 9.64 -7.25 0.59
N LYS A 115 10.60 -6.93 -0.28
CA LYS A 115 11.92 -6.44 0.14
C LYS A 115 11.85 -5.05 0.79
N VAL A 116 11.08 -4.14 0.21
CA VAL A 116 10.82 -2.82 0.79
C VAL A 116 10.19 -2.93 2.18
N ALA A 117 9.19 -3.78 2.37
CA ALA A 117 8.55 -3.98 3.67
C ALA A 117 9.55 -4.51 4.73
N GLY A 118 10.45 -5.40 4.32
CA GLY A 118 11.59 -5.83 5.14
C GLY A 118 12.48 -4.68 5.60
N MET A 119 12.85 -3.79 4.68
CA MET A 119 13.65 -2.60 4.99
C MET A 119 12.92 -1.60 5.89
N ALA A 120 11.60 -1.54 5.78
CA ALA A 120 10.75 -0.79 6.68
C ALA A 120 10.58 -1.45 8.06
N GLY A 121 11.33 -2.52 8.37
CA GLY A 121 11.34 -3.20 9.67
C GLY A 121 10.13 -4.10 9.91
N ILE A 122 9.50 -4.62 8.86
CA ILE A 122 8.49 -5.68 8.95
C ILE A 122 9.20 -7.03 8.71
N PRO A 123 9.20 -7.98 9.67
CA PRO A 123 9.88 -9.26 9.49
C PRO A 123 9.30 -10.07 8.32
N GLU A 124 10.16 -10.67 7.50
CA GLU A 124 9.75 -11.38 6.28
C GLU A 124 8.87 -12.60 6.57
N ASP A 125 9.13 -13.29 7.70
CA ASP A 125 8.35 -14.43 8.20
C ASP A 125 6.99 -14.02 8.81
N LYS A 126 6.80 -12.73 9.09
CA LYS A 126 5.55 -12.15 9.61
C LYS A 126 4.77 -11.40 8.53
N LEU A 127 5.31 -11.28 7.33
CA LEU A 127 4.71 -10.53 6.22
C LEU A 127 3.97 -11.44 5.24
N THR A 128 2.68 -11.17 5.08
CA THR A 128 1.85 -11.71 3.99
C THR A 128 1.50 -10.59 3.02
N LEU A 129 1.67 -10.85 1.72
CA LEU A 129 1.08 -10.00 0.69
C LEU A 129 -0.32 -10.54 0.38
N ALA A 130 -1.31 -9.66 0.36
CA ALA A 130 -2.67 -9.99 -0.07
C ALA A 130 -3.01 -9.20 -1.34
N LEU A 131 -3.80 -9.77 -2.23
CA LEU A 131 -4.29 -9.00 -3.37
C LEU A 131 -5.36 -8.03 -2.90
N GLU A 132 -5.32 -6.79 -3.38
CA GLU A 132 -6.35 -5.78 -3.13
C GLU A 132 -7.78 -6.30 -3.38
N PRO A 133 -8.11 -6.96 -4.52
CA PRO A 133 -9.46 -7.45 -4.75
C PRO A 133 -9.86 -8.61 -3.81
N GLU A 134 -8.94 -9.47 -3.41
CA GLU A 134 -9.21 -10.54 -2.43
C GLU A 134 -9.48 -9.95 -1.04
N ALA A 135 -8.66 -8.99 -0.60
CA ALA A 135 -8.85 -8.31 0.68
C ALA A 135 -10.21 -7.58 0.73
N ALA A 136 -10.58 -6.90 -0.37
CA ALA A 136 -11.87 -6.23 -0.49
C ALA A 136 -13.04 -7.22 -0.44
N SER A 137 -12.94 -8.33 -1.17
CA SER A 137 -14.00 -9.33 -1.20
C SER A 137 -14.22 -10.02 0.15
N VAL A 138 -13.13 -10.41 0.83
CA VAL A 138 -13.17 -10.96 2.19
C VAL A 138 -13.83 -9.97 3.15
N PHE A 139 -13.47 -8.69 3.07
CA PHE A 139 -14.08 -7.65 3.88
C PHE A 139 -15.60 -7.55 3.63
N CYS A 140 -16.03 -7.44 2.38
CA CYS A 140 -17.45 -7.34 2.04
C CYS A 140 -18.26 -8.55 2.52
N GLN A 141 -17.73 -9.77 2.45
CA GLN A 141 -18.43 -10.98 2.89
C GLN A 141 -18.48 -11.13 4.42
N THR A 142 -17.56 -10.51 5.15
CA THR A 142 -17.47 -10.62 6.62
C THR A 142 -18.03 -9.41 7.36
N PHE A 143 -18.30 -8.30 6.67
CA PHE A 143 -18.77 -7.07 7.30
C PHE A 143 -20.23 -7.21 7.77
N PRO A 144 -20.53 -7.03 9.08
CA PRO A 144 -21.84 -7.38 9.66
C PRO A 144 -23.04 -6.53 9.22
N SER A 145 -22.85 -5.47 8.45
CA SER A 145 -23.84 -4.39 8.29
C SER A 145 -24.96 -4.66 7.29
N ALA A 146 -24.97 -5.82 6.61
CA ALA A 146 -26.06 -6.25 5.74
C ALA A 146 -26.75 -7.51 6.29
N GLY A 147 -27.14 -7.49 7.56
CA GLY A 147 -28.08 -8.43 8.18
C GLY A 147 -27.85 -9.91 7.82
N SER A 148 -26.85 -10.56 8.42
CA SER A 148 -26.76 -12.04 8.56
C SER A 148 -27.06 -12.92 7.31
N VAL A 149 -26.91 -12.39 6.10
CA VAL A 149 -27.05 -13.16 4.85
C VAL A 149 -25.68 -13.16 4.17
N ASP A 150 -25.18 -14.36 3.85
CA ASP A 150 -24.07 -14.52 2.91
C ASP A 150 -24.40 -13.72 1.64
N ILE A 151 -23.70 -12.60 1.42
CA ILE A 151 -23.94 -11.72 0.26
C ILE A 151 -23.72 -12.48 -1.06
N VAL A 152 -22.86 -13.50 -1.01
CA VAL A 152 -22.45 -14.33 -2.14
C VAL A 152 -22.54 -15.81 -1.75
N ASN A 153 -23.23 -16.61 -2.55
CA ASN A 153 -23.34 -18.06 -2.36
C ASN A 153 -22.13 -18.79 -2.96
N ILE A 154 -21.87 -20.02 -2.50
CA ILE A 154 -20.84 -20.87 -3.12
C ILE A 154 -21.21 -21.13 -4.59
N GLY A 155 -20.23 -21.01 -5.48
CA GLY A 155 -20.38 -21.07 -6.93
C GLY A 155 -20.85 -19.77 -7.59
N SER A 156 -21.20 -18.74 -6.81
CA SER A 156 -21.51 -17.44 -7.37
C SER A 156 -20.25 -16.76 -7.91
N LYS A 157 -20.40 -16.14 -9.08
CA LYS A 157 -19.41 -15.28 -9.70
C LYS A 157 -19.79 -13.83 -9.49
N TYR A 158 -18.83 -13.01 -9.12
CA TYR A 158 -19.01 -11.59 -8.87
C TYR A 158 -17.76 -10.84 -9.30
N ILE A 159 -17.86 -9.52 -9.31
CA ILE A 159 -16.76 -8.65 -9.74
C ILE A 159 -16.43 -7.72 -8.60
N VAL A 160 -15.15 -7.59 -8.31
CA VAL A 160 -14.60 -6.52 -7.48
C VAL A 160 -14.16 -5.40 -8.42
N VAL A 161 -14.72 -4.22 -8.23
CA VAL A 161 -14.40 -3.01 -9.00
C VAL A 161 -13.72 -2.02 -8.05
N ASP A 162 -12.40 -1.90 -8.15
CA ASP A 162 -11.61 -0.91 -7.41
C ASP A 162 -11.44 0.35 -8.26
N LEU A 163 -12.01 1.46 -7.78
CA LEU A 163 -12.00 2.77 -8.42
C LEU A 163 -11.11 3.72 -7.63
N GLY A 164 -9.79 3.53 -7.76
CA GLY A 164 -8.79 4.35 -7.10
C GLY A 164 -8.56 5.71 -7.77
N GLY A 165 -7.75 6.56 -7.12
CA GLY A 165 -7.39 7.88 -7.67
C GLY A 165 -6.43 7.87 -8.87
N GLY A 166 -5.91 6.70 -9.26
CA GLY A 166 -4.96 6.56 -10.36
C GLY A 166 -5.06 5.26 -11.16
N THR A 167 -5.83 4.29 -10.71
CA THR A 167 -6.10 3.03 -11.42
C THR A 167 -7.59 2.68 -11.32
N VAL A 168 -8.07 1.93 -12.29
CA VAL A 168 -9.33 1.20 -12.22
C VAL A 168 -8.99 -0.27 -12.40
N ASP A 169 -9.15 -1.05 -11.34
CA ASP A 169 -8.81 -2.47 -11.34
C ASP A 169 -10.11 -3.28 -11.19
N ILE A 170 -10.38 -4.14 -12.18
CA ILE A 170 -11.59 -4.96 -12.25
C ILE A 170 -11.16 -6.42 -12.20
N THR A 171 -11.64 -7.16 -11.21
CA THR A 171 -11.31 -8.59 -11.03
C THR A 171 -12.58 -9.41 -10.88
N ALA A 172 -12.72 -10.47 -11.66
CA ALA A 172 -13.82 -11.43 -11.53
C ALA A 172 -13.42 -12.54 -10.54
N HIS A 173 -14.31 -12.83 -9.60
CA HIS A 173 -14.11 -13.80 -8.53
C HIS A 173 -15.22 -14.84 -8.57
N GLU A 174 -14.89 -16.07 -8.16
CA GLU A 174 -15.84 -17.12 -7.83
C GLU A 174 -15.66 -17.55 -6.38
N LYS A 175 -16.77 -17.63 -5.61
CA LYS A 175 -16.74 -18.17 -4.25
C LYS A 175 -16.66 -19.69 -4.30
N ALA A 176 -15.48 -20.25 -4.06
CA ALA A 176 -15.23 -21.68 -4.19
C ALA A 176 -15.64 -22.50 -2.95
N ALA A 177 -15.66 -21.89 -1.76
CA ALA A 177 -15.99 -22.60 -0.52
C ALA A 177 -16.73 -21.71 0.49
N ARG A 178 -17.20 -22.36 1.56
CA ARG A 178 -17.85 -21.68 2.70
C ARG A 178 -16.86 -20.81 3.48
N TRP A 179 -15.59 -21.20 3.50
CA TRP A 179 -14.49 -20.42 4.08
C TRP A 179 -13.94 -19.44 3.04
N LEU A 180 -13.11 -18.49 3.48
CA LEU A 180 -12.51 -17.37 2.72
C LEU A 180 -11.59 -17.83 1.58
N THR A 181 -12.10 -18.66 0.68
CA THR A 181 -11.41 -19.20 -0.48
C THR A 181 -12.12 -18.70 -1.70
N GLU A 182 -11.47 -17.75 -2.35
CA GLU A 182 -11.90 -17.15 -3.60
C GLU A 182 -10.90 -17.51 -4.68
N ARG A 183 -11.41 -17.61 -5.89
CA ARG A 183 -10.56 -17.80 -7.06
C ARG A 183 -10.84 -16.67 -8.04
N ILE A 184 -9.77 -16.02 -8.46
CA ILE A 184 -9.81 -15.11 -9.62
C ILE A 184 -10.08 -15.97 -10.87
N VAL A 185 -11.13 -15.64 -11.61
CA VAL A 185 -11.65 -16.41 -12.76
C VAL A 185 -11.63 -15.61 -14.06
#